data_AF-A0A3P6FNQ9-F1
#
_entry.id   AF-A0A3P6FNQ9-F1
#
_cell.length_a   1.000
_cell.length_b   1.000
_cell.length_c   1.000
_cell.angle_alpha   90.00
_cell.angle_beta   90.00
_cell.angle_gamma   90.00
#
_symmetry.space_group_name_H-M   'P 1'
#
loop_
_entity.id
_entity.type
_entity.pdbx_description
1 polymer ?
#
loop_
_entity_poly.entity_id
_entity_poly.type
_entity_poly.pdbx_seq_one_letter_code
_entity_poly.pdbx_strand_id
1 'polypeptide(L)'
;MVAENVTMPAQLAGIAGDQFTGICISNVTITLSKKPKKVLWNCTDVSGYTSGVTPEPCQLLPEKQPGTVVPCNFPESSIPIDEVKLQRCYSRRRLM
;
A
#
# COMPACT_ATOMS: atom_id res chain seq x y z
N MET A 1 -1.42 -7.23 11.16
CA MET A 1 -1.90 -8.21 10.14
C MET A 1 -0.77 -9.17 9.82
N VAL A 2 -1.07 -10.43 9.45
CA VAL A 2 -0.03 -11.43 9.12
C VAL A 2 -0.28 -12.00 7.73
N ALA A 3 0.76 -12.07 6.91
CA ALA A 3 0.76 -12.75 5.62
C ALA A 3 1.75 -13.92 5.67
N GLU A 4 1.36 -15.10 5.20
CA GLU A 4 2.19 -16.31 5.27
C GLU A 4 2.58 -16.84 3.89
N ASN A 5 3.67 -17.60 3.86
CA ASN A 5 4.19 -18.25 2.64
C ASN A 5 4.41 -17.28 1.47
N VAL A 6 4.89 -16.06 1.78
CA VAL A 6 5.08 -15.00 0.79
C VAL A 6 6.40 -15.16 0.06
N THR A 7 6.38 -15.13 -1.28
CA THR A 7 7.61 -15.20 -2.10
C THR A 7 8.28 -13.85 -2.26
N MET A 8 7.53 -12.76 -2.19
CA MET A 8 8.00 -11.38 -2.29
C MET A 8 7.04 -10.45 -1.51
N PRO A 9 7.49 -9.84 -0.40
CA PRO A 9 6.68 -8.91 0.41
C PRO A 9 5.98 -7.81 -0.38
N ALA A 10 6.70 -7.11 -1.27
CA ALA A 10 6.08 -6.09 -2.11
C ALA A 10 6.89 -5.78 -3.37
N GLN A 11 6.16 -5.36 -4.41
CA GLN A 11 6.69 -4.72 -5.60
C GLN A 11 5.92 -3.43 -5.83
N LEU A 12 6.55 -2.29 -5.53
CA LEU A 12 5.98 -0.96 -5.58
C LEU A 12 6.75 -0.14 -6.61
N ALA A 13 6.10 0.20 -7.71
CA ALA A 13 6.68 0.99 -8.78
C ALA A 13 5.74 2.13 -9.12
N GLY A 14 6.16 3.36 -8.82
CA GLY A 14 5.49 4.57 -9.30
C GLY A 14 5.87 4.89 -10.74
N ILE A 15 5.51 6.10 -11.16
CA ILE A 15 5.78 6.60 -12.51
C ILE A 15 7.02 7.49 -12.43
N ALA A 16 7.95 7.32 -13.38
CA ALA A 16 9.13 8.16 -13.44
C ALA A 16 8.72 9.64 -13.62
N GLY A 17 9.15 10.50 -12.71
CA GLY A 17 8.75 11.91 -12.66
C GLY A 17 7.41 12.20 -11.97
N ASP A 18 6.64 11.17 -11.62
CA ASP A 18 5.39 11.25 -10.86
C ASP A 18 5.29 10.10 -9.85
N GLN A 19 6.04 10.28 -8.77
CA GLN A 19 6.20 9.28 -7.73
C GLN A 19 4.90 9.03 -6.95
N PHE A 20 4.63 7.77 -6.61
CA PHE A 20 3.52 7.45 -5.70
C PHE A 20 3.93 7.77 -4.27
N THR A 21 3.27 8.76 -3.66
CA THR A 21 3.55 9.24 -2.31
C THR A 21 2.45 8.83 -1.32
N GLY A 22 2.66 9.07 -0.03
CA GLY A 22 1.66 8.83 1.01
C GLY A 22 1.44 7.36 1.36
N ILE A 23 2.36 6.48 0.95
CA ILE A 23 2.30 5.06 1.31
C ILE A 23 2.51 4.91 2.82
N CYS A 24 1.60 4.21 3.49
CA CYS A 24 1.72 3.91 4.92
C CYS A 24 1.47 2.42 5.15
N ILE A 25 2.42 1.74 5.79
CA ILE A 25 2.29 0.33 6.18
C ILE A 25 2.58 0.21 7.68
N SER A 26 1.59 -0.22 8.46
CA SER A 26 1.72 -0.29 9.92
C SER A 26 1.27 -1.64 10.45
N ASN A 27 2.08 -2.20 11.37
CA ASN A 27 1.80 -3.44 12.09
C ASN A 27 1.54 -4.64 11.16
N VAL A 28 2.51 -4.93 10.29
CA VAL A 28 2.42 -5.99 9.28
C VAL A 28 3.58 -6.98 9.43
N THR A 29 3.25 -8.25 9.65
CA THR A 29 4.23 -9.34 9.67
C THR A 29 4.07 -10.20 8.42
N ILE A 30 5.14 -10.40 7.67
CA ILE A 30 5.17 -11.14 6.41
C ILE A 30 6.12 -12.33 6.57
N THR A 31 5.56 -13.51 6.68
CA THR A 31 6.30 -14.77 6.78
C THR A 31 6.66 -15.26 5.38
N LEU A 32 7.96 -15.37 5.10
CA LEU A 32 8.45 -15.76 3.79
C LEU A 32 8.21 -17.25 3.50
N SER A 33 8.00 -17.58 2.23
CA SER A 33 7.99 -18.94 1.72
C SER A 33 9.35 -19.63 1.88
N LYS A 34 9.42 -20.95 1.70
CA LYS A 34 10.68 -21.72 1.76
C LYS A 34 11.72 -21.28 0.72
N LYS A 35 11.29 -20.66 -0.39
CA LYS A 35 12.15 -20.22 -1.49
C LYS A 35 11.71 -18.81 -1.94
N PRO A 36 11.97 -17.77 -1.13
CA PRO A 36 11.58 -16.42 -1.48
C PRO A 36 12.49 -15.86 -2.59
N LYS A 37 12.05 -14.79 -3.25
CA LYS A 37 12.90 -14.03 -4.16
C LYS A 37 14.06 -13.39 -3.38
N LYS A 38 15.19 -13.17 -4.07
CA LYS A 38 16.36 -12.48 -3.48
C LYS A 38 16.03 -11.04 -3.10
N VAL A 39 15.28 -10.35 -3.95
CA VAL A 39 14.76 -9.00 -3.68
C VAL A 39 13.38 -9.16 -3.06
N LEU A 40 13.25 -8.84 -1.79
CA LEU A 40 12.02 -8.96 -1.02
C LEU A 40 11.11 -7.74 -1.20
N TRP A 41 11.71 -6.56 -1.18
CA TRP A 41 11.04 -5.28 -1.42
C TRP A 41 11.65 -4.67 -2.67
N ASN A 42 10.87 -4.62 -3.75
CA ASN A 42 11.27 -3.89 -4.95
C ASN A 42 10.51 -2.57 -4.98
N CYS A 43 11.23 -1.47 -4.77
CA CYS A 43 10.65 -0.14 -4.67
C CYS A 43 11.33 0.81 -5.66
N THR A 44 10.54 1.45 -6.52
CA THR A 44 11.00 2.47 -7.48
C THR A 44 9.96 3.58 -7.53
N ASP A 45 10.39 4.85 -7.51
CA ASP A 45 9.49 6.02 -7.62
C ASP A 45 8.32 5.97 -6.62
N VAL A 46 8.60 5.64 -5.35
CA VAL A 46 7.62 5.62 -4.25
C VAL A 46 8.14 6.32 -2.99
N SER A 47 7.27 6.92 -2.17
CA SER A 47 7.60 7.41 -0.82
C SER A 47 6.49 7.19 0.18
N GLY A 48 6.90 7.13 1.44
CA GLY A 48 6.01 6.91 2.56
C GLY A 48 6.78 6.60 3.82
N TYR A 49 6.13 5.88 4.72
CA TYR A 49 6.78 5.34 5.91
C TYR A 49 6.16 4.02 6.33
N THR A 50 6.91 3.27 7.11
CA THR A 50 6.44 2.04 7.76
C THR A 50 6.52 2.15 9.28
N SER A 51 5.86 1.22 9.97
CA SER A 51 5.98 1.10 11.42
C SER A 51 5.63 -0.31 11.89
N GLY A 52 6.57 -1.00 12.54
CA GLY A 52 6.36 -2.39 12.97
C GLY A 52 6.08 -3.32 11.80
N VAL A 53 6.91 -3.25 10.74
CA VAL A 53 6.79 -4.09 9.55
C VAL A 53 7.98 -5.05 9.46
N THR A 54 7.69 -6.34 9.27
CA THR A 54 8.71 -7.39 9.16
C THR A 54 8.42 -8.25 7.92
N PRO A 55 9.41 -8.54 7.04
CA PRO A 55 10.81 -8.12 7.09
C PRO A 55 10.99 -6.64 6.73
N GLU A 56 12.16 -6.08 7.06
CA GLU A 56 12.48 -4.66 6.87
C GLU A 56 12.18 -4.19 5.44
N PRO A 57 11.37 -3.12 5.27
CA PRO A 57 11.05 -2.53 3.98
C PRO A 57 12.26 -1.90 3.26
N CYS A 58 12.02 -1.45 2.03
CA CYS A 58 13.01 -0.69 1.26
C CYS A 58 13.24 0.72 1.84
N GLN A 59 14.39 1.33 1.52
CA GLN A 59 14.80 2.66 2.01
C GLN A 59 13.84 3.81 1.68
N LEU A 60 13.00 3.62 0.65
CA LEU A 60 11.96 4.58 0.26
C LEU A 60 10.74 4.58 1.21
N LEU A 61 10.64 3.57 2.08
CA LEU A 61 9.59 3.40 3.09
C LEU A 61 10.21 3.19 4.48
N PRO A 62 10.96 4.18 5.00
CA PRO A 62 11.69 4.05 6.25
C PRO A 62 10.74 3.83 7.42
N GLU A 63 11.24 3.18 8.47
CA GLU A 63 10.51 3.07 9.73
C GLU A 63 10.39 4.45 10.39
N LYS A 64 9.16 4.88 10.68
CA LYS A 64 8.87 6.22 11.21
C LYS A 64 9.44 6.43 12.60
N GLN A 65 9.28 5.43 13.48
CA GLN A 65 9.74 5.44 14.86
C GLN A 65 10.12 4.01 15.25
N PRO A 66 11.43 3.69 15.35
CA PRO A 66 11.88 2.35 15.74
C PRO A 66 11.29 1.93 17.10
N GLY A 67 10.78 0.72 17.18
CA GLY A 67 10.23 0.15 18.41
C GLY A 67 8.85 0.68 18.82
N THR A 68 8.23 1.56 18.03
CA THR A 68 6.88 2.07 18.28
C THR A 68 5.98 1.79 17.08
N VAL A 69 4.76 1.31 17.33
CA VAL A 69 3.76 1.10 16.29
C VAL A 69 2.93 2.37 16.13
N VAL A 70 3.18 3.10 15.04
CA VAL A 70 2.43 4.29 14.61
C VAL A 70 1.36 3.84 13.60
N PRO A 71 0.07 4.06 13.87
CA PRO A 71 -1.00 3.64 12.97
C PRO A 71 -1.01 4.45 11.66
N CYS A 72 -1.54 3.82 10.61
CA CYS A 72 -1.88 4.48 9.34
C CYS A 72 -3.31 5.01 9.42
N ASN A 73 -3.46 6.24 9.90
CA ASN A 73 -4.77 6.87 10.00
C ASN A 73 -5.25 7.34 8.63
N PHE A 74 -6.51 7.10 8.32
CA PHE A 74 -7.14 7.68 7.14
C PHE A 74 -7.28 9.20 7.33
N PRO A 75 -7.09 10.02 6.29
CA PRO A 75 -7.28 11.46 6.39
C PRO A 75 -8.72 11.80 6.80
N GLU A 76 -8.88 12.69 7.79
CA GLU A 76 -10.21 13.14 8.22
C GLU A 76 -10.81 14.23 7.30
N SER A 77 -9.95 14.88 6.52
CA SER A 77 -10.37 15.90 5.56
C SER A 77 -11.06 15.28 4.34
N SER A 78 -12.29 15.70 4.05
CA SER A 78 -12.94 15.37 2.78
C SER A 78 -12.28 16.12 1.62
N ILE A 79 -12.14 15.43 0.49
CA ILE A 79 -11.76 16.03 -0.79
C ILE A 79 -13.01 16.21 -1.66
N PRO A 80 -13.00 17.13 -2.65
CA PRO A 80 -14.19 17.43 -3.44
C PRO A 80 -14.84 16.21 -4.13
N ILE A 81 -14.06 15.18 -4.44
CA ILE A 81 -14.55 13.94 -5.05
C ILE A 81 -15.41 13.10 -4.09
N ASP A 82 -15.21 13.22 -2.77
CA ASP A 82 -15.96 12.46 -1.75
C ASP A 82 -17.42 12.90 -1.68
N GLU A 83 -17.72 14.13 -2.11
CA GLU A 83 -19.07 14.71 -2.11
C GLU A 83 -19.82 14.47 -3.44
N VAL A 84 -19.17 13.87 -4.43
CA VAL A 84 -19.77 13.66 -5.76
C VAL A 84 -20.91 12.65 -5.68
N LYS A 85 -22.12 13.10 -5.98
CA LYS A 85 -23.32 12.26 -6.04
C LYS A 85 -23.38 11.51 -7.37
N LEU A 86 -23.00 10.23 -7.35
CA LEU A 86 -23.15 9.35 -8.51
C LEU A 86 -24.64 9.13 -8.86
N GLN A 87 -24.99 9.39 -10.11
CA GLN A 87 -26.31 9.07 -10.65
C GLN A 87 -26.33 7.61 -11.14
N ARG A 88 -27.36 6.84 -10.75
CA ARG A 88 -27.55 5.48 -11.29
C ARG A 88 -28.28 5.57 -12.62
N CYS A 89 -27.65 5.03 -13.67
CA CYS A 89 -28.27 4.86 -14.97
C CYS A 89 -28.63 3.39 -15.20
N TYR A 90 -29.76 3.14 -15.86
CA TYR A 90 -30.21 1.80 -16.22
C TYR A 90 -30.43 1.73 -17.73
N SER A 91 -29.97 0.64 -18.35
CA SER A 91 -30.25 0.33 -19.74
C SER A 91 -31.42 -0.64 -19.81
N ARG A 92 -32.47 -0.32 -20.59
CA ARG A 92 -33.54 -1.27 -20.91
C ARG A 92 -33.15 -2.02 -22.18
N ARG A 93 -33.09 -3.35 -22.13
CA ARG A 93 -33.13 -4.15 -23.36
C ARG A 93 -34.49 -3.92 -24.02
N ARG A 94 -34.49 -3.40 -25.25
CA ARG A 94 -35.68 -3.50 -26.11
C ARG A 94 -35.93 -5.00 -26.32
N LEU A 95 -37.01 -5.53 -25.77
CA LEU A 95 -37.56 -6.78 -26.27
C LEU A 95 -38.03 -6.50 -27.69
N MET A 96 -37.40 -7.18 -28.65
CA MET A 96 -37.85 -7.24 -30.05
C MET A 96 -39.19 -7.95 -30.12
#